data_AF-A0AAV5V0Y7-F1
#
_entry.id   AF-A0AAV5V0Y7-F1
#
_cell.length_a   1.000
_cell.length_b   1.000
_cell.length_c   1.000
_cell.angle_alpha   90.00
_cell.angle_beta   90.00
_cell.angle_gamma   90.00
#
_symmetry.space_group_name_H-M   'P 1'
#
loop_
_entity.id
_entity.type
_entity.pdbx_description
1 polymer ?
#
loop_
_entity_poly.entity_id
_entity_poly.type
_entity_poly.pdbx_seq_one_letter_code
_entity_poly.pdbx_strand_id
1 'polypeptide(L)' 'DKLDWSTSQGQIIVNGFPLMLKGVNYFGFDTEAYAPHGLWRNDLDFYLDFIKNNDFNAIRVPFSL' A
#
# COMPACT_ATOMS: atom_id res chain seq x y z
N ASP A 1 10.93 -15.70 2.38
CA ASP A 1 11.25 -15.72 0.94
C ASP A 1 11.35 -14.31 0.38
N LYS A 2 12.37 -14.03 -0.42
CA LYS A 2 12.57 -12.73 -1.06
C LYS A 2 11.73 -12.68 -2.33
N LEU A 3 10.91 -11.65 -2.49
CA LEU A 3 10.23 -11.38 -3.76
C LEU A 3 11.28 -10.97 -4.80
N ASP A 4 11.20 -11.54 -6.00
CA ASP A 4 11.98 -11.13 -7.16
C ASP A 4 11.18 -10.11 -7.99
N TRP A 5 11.76 -8.94 -8.23
CA TRP A 5 11.10 -7.81 -8.88
C TRP A 5 11.81 -7.48 -10.19
N SER A 6 11.04 -7.36 -11.26
CA SER A 6 11.55 -6.90 -12.56
C SER A 6 10.47 -6.14 -13.33
N THR A 7 10.84 -5.60 -14.48
CA THR A 7 9.92 -4.96 -15.42
C THR A 7 10.13 -5.55 -16.81
N SER A 8 9.04 -5.81 -17.54
CA SER A 8 9.12 -6.31 -18.91
C SER A 8 7.91 -5.81 -19.70
N GLN A 9 8.15 -5.30 -20.91
CA GLN A 9 7.08 -4.88 -21.84
C GLN A 9 6.01 -3.97 -21.21
N GLY A 10 6.43 -3.01 -20.37
CA GLY A 10 5.52 -2.08 -19.71
C GLY A 10 4.75 -2.65 -18.50
N GLN A 11 5.09 -3.86 -18.05
CA GLN A 11 4.50 -4.50 -16.88
C GLN A 11 5.51 -4.61 -15.73
N ILE A 12 4.99 -4.56 -14.51
CA ILE A 12 5.72 -4.95 -13.31
C ILE A 12 5.61 -6.46 -13.17
N ILE A 13 6.72 -7.15 -12.94
CA ILE A 13 6.78 -8.60 -12.77
C ILE A 13 7.26 -8.91 -11.36
N VAL A 14 6.53 -9.79 -10.66
CA VAL A 14 6.88 -10.29 -9.32
C VAL A 14 6.93 -11.82 -9.37
N ASN A 15 8.07 -12.40 -9.00
CA ASN A 15 8.31 -13.85 -9.03
C ASN A 15 7.95 -14.49 -10.38
N GLY A 16 8.25 -13.80 -11.49
CA GLY A 16 7.95 -14.26 -12.86
C GLY A 16 6.53 -14.01 -13.36
N PHE A 17 5.63 -13.45 -12.54
CA PHE A 17 4.24 -13.17 -12.93
C PHE A 17 3.96 -11.66 -13.03
N PRO A 18 3.17 -11.20 -14.02
CA PRO A 18 2.74 -9.81 -14.09
C PRO A 18 1.90 -9.40 -12.87
N LEU A 19 2.23 -8.26 -12.27
CA LEU A 19 1.49 -7.64 -11.18
C LEU A 19 0.76 -6.41 -11.71
N MET A 20 -0.57 -6.41 -11.59
CA MET A 20 -1.39 -5.20 -11.77
C MET A 20 -1.64 -4.55 -10.41
N LEU A 21 -1.21 -3.31 -10.24
CA LEU A 21 -1.40 -2.56 -9.00
C LEU A 21 -2.78 -1.88 -8.99
N LYS A 22 -3.67 -2.35 -8.13
CA LYS A 22 -4.87 -1.63 -7.70
C LYS A 22 -4.56 -1.04 -6.33
N GLY A 23 -3.98 0.16 -6.33
CA GLY A 23 -3.44 0.79 -5.13
C GLY A 23 -4.32 1.89 -4.53
N VAL A 24 -4.15 2.12 -3.22
CA VAL A 24 -4.63 3.33 -2.52
C VAL A 24 -3.44 4.16 -2.00
N ASN A 25 -3.68 5.44 -1.71
CA ASN A 25 -2.76 6.27 -0.94
C ASN A 25 -3.27 6.34 0.50
N TYR A 26 -2.44 5.97 1.47
CA TYR A 26 -2.77 6.14 2.89
C TYR A 26 -1.77 7.11 3.52
N PHE A 27 -2.17 8.38 3.61
CA PHE A 27 -1.33 9.50 4.03
C PHE A 27 -1.37 9.74 5.54
N GLY A 28 -0.42 10.55 6.05
CA GLY A 28 -0.38 10.97 7.44
C GLY A 28 1.01 10.90 8.07
N PHE A 29 1.86 9.97 7.63
CA PHE A 29 3.26 9.93 8.07
C PHE A 29 4.07 11.14 7.56
N ASP A 30 3.59 11.81 6.53
CA ASP A 30 4.16 13.04 5.97
C ASP A 30 3.69 14.32 6.68
N THR A 31 2.81 14.20 7.67
CA THR A 31 2.29 15.33 8.46
C THR A 31 2.80 15.26 9.91
N GLU A 32 2.47 16.26 10.72
CA GLU A 32 2.79 16.31 12.16
C GLU A 32 2.16 15.18 12.99
N ALA A 33 1.37 14.30 12.37
CA ALA A 33 0.78 13.14 13.03
C ALA A 33 1.80 11.98 13.14
N TYR A 34 2.81 11.93 12.27
CA TYR A 34 3.82 10.85 12.19
C TYR A 34 3.21 9.43 12.15
N ALA A 35 1.97 9.33 11.71
CA ALA A 35 1.14 8.12 11.72
C ALA A 35 0.06 8.26 10.63
N PRO A 36 -0.46 7.16 10.09
CA PRO A 36 -1.50 7.26 9.09
C PRO A 36 -2.76 7.88 9.71
N HIS A 37 -3.41 8.76 8.96
CA HIS A 37 -4.59 9.46 9.47
C HIS A 37 -5.76 8.50 9.73
N GLY A 38 -6.67 8.88 10.63
CA GLY A 38 -7.85 8.07 10.98
C GLY A 38 -7.67 7.16 12.19
N LEU A 39 -6.43 6.94 12.66
CA LEU A 39 -6.17 6.10 13.84
C LEU A 39 -6.78 6.65 15.16
N TRP A 40 -7.23 7.90 15.17
CA TRP A 40 -8.01 8.46 16.27
C TRP A 40 -9.48 7.97 16.32
N ARG A 41 -9.96 7.31 15.25
CA ARG A 41 -11.34 6.83 15.14
C ARG A 41 -11.43 5.30 15.11
N ASN A 42 -10.54 4.61 14.39
CA ASN A 42 -10.48 3.15 14.35
C ASN A 42 -9.02 2.68 14.41
N ASP A 43 -8.80 1.41 14.73
CA ASP A 43 -7.47 0.81 14.65
C ASP A 43 -6.99 0.62 13.20
N LEU A 44 -5.72 0.26 13.05
CA LEU A 44 -5.11 0.03 11.75
C LEU A 44 -5.77 -1.15 11.02
N ASP A 45 -6.11 -2.21 11.74
CA ASP A 45 -6.69 -3.44 11.18
C ASP A 45 -8.03 -3.16 10.49
N PHE A 46 -8.88 -2.32 11.08
CA PHE A 46 -10.12 -1.85 10.43
C PHE A 46 -9.86 -1.26 9.04
N TYR A 47 -8.85 -0.39 8.91
CA TYR A 47 -8.52 0.25 7.63
C TYR A 47 -7.87 -0.74 6.65
N LEU A 48 -6.99 -1.62 7.12
CA LEU A 48 -6.37 -2.65 6.28
C LEU A 48 -7.41 -3.66 5.76
N ASP A 49 -8.36 -4.06 6.61
CA ASP A 49 -9.47 -4.92 6.22
C ASP A 49 -10.39 -4.21 5.22
N PHE A 50 -10.68 -2.92 5.41
CA PHE A 50 -11.43 -2.14 4.42
C PHE A 50 -10.72 -2.15 3.05
N ILE A 51 -9.42 -1.87 3.02
CA ILE A 51 -8.62 -1.84 1.78
C ILE A 51 -8.65 -3.22 1.09
N LYS A 52 -8.41 -4.29 1.86
CA LYS A 52 -8.45 -5.68 1.39
C LYS A 52 -9.83 -6.10 0.88
N ASN A 53 -10.89 -5.81 1.63
CA ASN A 53 -12.27 -6.18 1.29
C ASN A 53 -12.81 -5.42 0.06
N ASN A 54 -12.13 -4.35 -0.36
CA ASN A 54 -12.41 -3.61 -1.59
C ASN A 54 -11.42 -3.97 -2.73
N ASP A 55 -10.73 -5.10 -2.62
CA ASP A 55 -9.81 -5.68 -3.60
C ASP A 55 -8.62 -4.79 -3.98
N PHE A 56 -8.21 -3.85 -3.11
CA PHE A 56 -6.93 -3.16 -3.30
C PHE A 56 -5.78 -4.07 -2.87
N ASN A 57 -4.68 -4.04 -3.62
CA ASN A 57 -3.52 -4.92 -3.42
C ASN A 57 -2.21 -4.18 -3.14
N ALA A 58 -2.27 -2.85 -3.02
CA ALA A 58 -1.12 -2.02 -2.71
C ALA A 58 -1.53 -0.78 -1.93
N ILE A 59 -0.64 -0.34 -1.02
CA ILE A 59 -0.76 0.92 -0.29
C ILE A 59 0.49 1.74 -0.58
N ARG A 60 0.33 2.91 -1.17
CA ARG A 60 1.38 3.93 -1.19
C ARG A 60 1.35 4.65 0.15
N VAL A 61 2.49 4.67 0.84
CA VAL A 61 2.68 5.33 2.14
C VAL A 61 3.57 6.56 1.95
N PRO A 62 2.99 7.78 1.84
CA PRO A 62 3.75 9.02 1.90
C PRO A 62 4.33 9.21 3.30
N PHE A 63 5.60 9.60 3.41
CA PHE A 63 6.26 9.93 4.67
C PHE A 63 7.25 11.09 4.48
N SER A 64 7.56 11.80 5.57
CA SER A 64 8.66 12.76 5.66
C SER A 64 9.71 12.26 6.67
N LEU A 65 10.96 12.72 6.50
CA LEU A 65 12.09 12.42 7.40
C LEU A 65 12.35 13.60 8.35
#